data_AF-A0A5B1LG79-F1
#
_entry.id   AF-A0A5B1LG79-F1
#
_cell.length_a   1.000
_cell.length_b   1.000
_cell.length_c   1.000
_cell.angle_alpha   90.00
_cell.angle_beta   90.00
_cell.angle_gamma   90.00
#
_symmetry.space_group_name_H-M   'P 1'
#
loop_
_entity.id
_entity.type
_entity.pdbx_description
1 polymer ?
#
loop_
_entity_poly.entity_id
_entity_poly.type
_entity_poly.pdbx_seq_one_letter_code
_entity_poly.pdbx_strand_id
1 'polypeptide(L)'
;MLINTIGRHLAGNAIGYLALVVATSGTAYAAATIGSAEVIDNSLRSIDISDETTLNGGLSGIDIRTNTLTGADIQEGTLAKVPNADLLDGLDSSGFVAGPGAFDMGALALPSPSTYWYPVLETADPAVTVGYECPGDLAQNGRIVFENNMDQAINVFVDNGSENAGYQQMSANGEVWNHLAAPAGEHLVFHVQVGGPKFVAIEVFSVHRVATNDCHIQVTATVHR
;
A
#
# COMPACT_ATOMS: atom_id res chain seq x y z
N MET A 1 22.89 63.65 -66.84
CA MET A 1 21.46 63.83 -67.17
C MET A 1 20.54 62.81 -66.47
N LEU A 2 20.97 61.55 -66.27
CA LEU A 2 20.21 60.51 -65.55
C LEU A 2 19.87 60.83 -64.07
N ILE A 3 20.77 61.50 -63.34
CA ILE A 3 20.59 61.74 -61.89
C ILE A 3 19.43 62.71 -61.61
N ASN A 4 19.25 63.74 -62.44
CA ASN A 4 18.13 64.69 -62.29
C ASN A 4 16.77 64.08 -62.67
N THR A 5 16.75 63.04 -63.50
CA THR A 5 15.50 62.35 -63.90
C THR A 5 15.03 61.40 -62.81
N ILE A 6 15.96 60.70 -62.15
CA ILE A 6 15.65 59.82 -61.02
C ILE A 6 15.16 60.63 -59.81
N GLY A 7 15.80 61.76 -59.49
CA GLY A 7 15.36 62.63 -58.39
C GLY A 7 13.94 63.19 -58.58
N ARG A 8 13.56 63.55 -59.82
CA ARG A 8 12.20 63.99 -60.16
C ARG A 8 11.18 62.86 -60.08
N HIS A 9 11.54 61.63 -60.46
CA HIS A 9 10.67 60.46 -60.33
C HIS A 9 10.42 60.08 -58.87
N LEU A 10 11.47 60.11 -58.04
CA LEU A 10 11.35 59.86 -56.60
C LEU A 10 10.52 60.94 -55.91
N ALA A 11 10.70 62.22 -56.24
CA ALA A 11 9.91 63.30 -55.68
C ALA A 11 8.43 63.25 -56.11
N GLY A 12 8.16 62.93 -57.39
CA GLY A 12 6.80 62.82 -57.91
C GLY A 12 6.02 61.61 -57.38
N ASN A 13 6.71 60.55 -56.93
CA ASN A 13 6.10 59.33 -56.42
C ASN A 13 6.43 59.05 -54.94
N ALA A 14 6.96 60.05 -54.22
CA ALA A 14 7.42 59.89 -52.83
C ALA A 14 6.31 59.37 -51.91
N ILE A 15 5.09 59.89 -52.07
CA ILE A 15 3.89 59.44 -51.33
C ILE A 15 3.56 57.98 -51.68
N GLY A 16 3.73 57.57 -52.93
CA GLY A 16 3.50 56.19 -53.37
C GLY A 16 4.50 55.20 -52.76
N TYR A 17 5.78 55.59 -52.69
CA TYR A 17 6.80 54.78 -52.02
C TYR A 17 6.58 54.71 -50.51
N LEU A 18 6.20 55.82 -49.87
CA LEU A 18 5.88 55.84 -48.44
C LEU A 18 4.65 54.98 -48.13
N ALA A 19 3.58 55.09 -48.93
CA ALA A 19 2.38 54.28 -48.80
C ALA A 19 2.68 52.80 -48.99
N LEU A 20 3.55 52.44 -49.93
CA LEU A 20 3.97 51.05 -50.15
C LEU A 20 4.77 50.51 -48.94
N VAL A 21 5.68 51.31 -48.39
CA VAL A 21 6.44 50.93 -47.18
C VAL A 21 5.50 50.75 -45.99
N VAL A 22 4.53 51.64 -45.78
CA VAL A 22 3.56 51.53 -44.68
C VAL A 22 2.61 50.33 -44.89
N ALA A 23 2.10 50.12 -46.11
CA ALA A 23 1.21 49.01 -46.42
C ALA A 23 1.88 47.64 -46.27
N THR A 24 3.20 47.56 -46.52
CA THR A 24 3.97 46.31 -46.40
C THR A 24 4.59 46.10 -45.02
N SER A 25 4.75 47.14 -44.19
CA SER A 25 5.33 47.03 -42.84
C SER A 25 4.31 46.74 -41.73
N GLY A 26 3.02 46.99 -41.96
CA GLY A 26 1.97 46.80 -40.93
C GLY A 26 1.80 45.37 -40.43
N THR A 27 2.07 44.36 -41.26
CA THR A 27 1.93 42.94 -40.88
C THR A 27 3.10 42.43 -40.04
N ALA A 28 4.30 42.97 -40.23
CA ALA A 28 5.50 42.57 -39.51
C ALA A 28 5.57 43.16 -38.09
N TYR A 29 5.05 44.38 -37.90
CA TYR A 29 5.04 45.01 -36.58
C TYR A 29 4.04 44.35 -35.63
N ALA A 30 2.87 43.96 -36.14
CA ALA A 30 1.83 43.33 -35.32
C ALA A 30 2.27 41.98 -34.72
N ALA A 31 3.03 41.17 -35.47
CA ALA A 31 3.49 39.86 -35.00
C ALA A 31 4.41 39.91 -33.76
N ALA A 32 5.08 41.03 -33.50
CA ALA A 32 5.98 41.19 -32.36
C ALA A 32 5.31 41.79 -31.11
N THR A 33 4.06 42.26 -31.21
CA THR A 33 3.38 43.00 -30.14
C THR A 33 1.97 42.49 -29.82
N ILE A 34 1.58 41.29 -30.25
CA ILE A 34 0.30 40.69 -29.85
C ILE A 34 0.37 40.37 -28.36
N GLY A 35 -0.42 41.05 -27.54
CA GLY A 35 -0.64 40.76 -26.14
C GLY A 35 -1.95 40.00 -25.92
N SER A 36 -2.32 39.82 -24.65
CA SER A 36 -3.55 39.10 -24.29
C SER A 36 -4.83 39.84 -24.69
N ALA A 37 -4.80 41.16 -24.83
CA ALA A 37 -5.96 41.96 -25.23
C ALA A 37 -6.30 41.80 -26.72
N GLU A 38 -5.32 41.41 -27.52
CA GLU A 38 -5.47 41.18 -28.96
C GLU A 38 -5.90 39.74 -29.30
N VAL A 39 -5.90 38.83 -28.31
CA VAL A 39 -6.35 37.44 -28.48
C VAL A 39 -7.85 37.37 -28.19
N ILE A 40 -8.61 36.82 -29.13
CA ILE A 40 -10.04 36.56 -28.94
C ILE A 40 -10.21 35.32 -28.06
N ASP A 41 -11.08 35.39 -27.06
CA ASP A 41 -11.35 34.27 -26.17
C ASP A 41 -11.77 33.00 -26.96
N ASN A 42 -11.18 31.86 -26.60
CA ASN A 42 -11.38 30.56 -27.25
C ASN A 42 -10.96 30.48 -28.72
N SER A 43 -10.20 31.46 -29.24
CA SER A 43 -9.74 31.41 -30.64
C SER A 43 -8.53 30.49 -30.84
N LEU A 44 -7.75 30.24 -29.79
CA LEU A 44 -6.58 29.37 -29.82
C LEU A 44 -6.99 27.91 -29.56
N ARG A 45 -6.66 27.02 -30.50
CA ARG A 45 -6.86 25.58 -30.40
C ARG A 45 -5.54 24.89 -30.10
N SER A 46 -5.59 23.62 -29.71
CA SER A 46 -4.37 22.84 -29.40
C SER A 46 -3.36 22.84 -30.55
N ILE A 47 -3.81 22.88 -31.80
CA ILE A 47 -2.94 22.98 -32.98
C ILE A 47 -2.24 24.33 -33.12
N ASP A 48 -2.80 25.40 -32.54
CA ASP A 48 -2.20 26.74 -32.53
C ASP A 48 -1.14 26.87 -31.42
N ILE A 49 -1.20 26.00 -30.40
CA ILE A 49 -0.34 26.00 -29.20
C ILE A 49 0.79 24.96 -29.33
N SER A 50 0.73 24.09 -30.34
CA SER A 50 1.69 23.00 -30.57
C SER A 50 2.42 23.21 -31.90
N ASP A 51 3.68 23.65 -31.86
CA ASP A 51 4.55 23.67 -33.05
C ASP A 51 5.55 22.51 -32.98
N GLU A 52 5.26 21.48 -33.77
CA GLU A 52 6.01 20.24 -33.85
C GLU A 52 7.28 20.44 -34.70
N THR A 53 8.36 20.95 -34.11
CA THR A 53 9.70 20.88 -34.75
C THR A 53 10.85 20.56 -33.80
N THR A 54 10.66 20.65 -32.50
CA THR A 54 11.65 20.24 -31.49
C THR A 54 10.95 19.56 -30.32
N LEU A 55 11.67 18.71 -29.59
CA LEU A 55 11.18 17.90 -28.46
C LEU A 55 10.49 18.68 -27.31
N ASN A 56 10.30 20.01 -27.44
CA ASN A 56 9.68 20.92 -26.48
C ASN A 56 8.60 21.83 -27.12
N GLY A 57 8.01 21.45 -28.26
CA GLY A 57 7.11 22.30 -29.06
C GLY A 57 5.70 22.56 -28.51
N GLY A 58 5.50 22.52 -27.18
CA GLY A 58 4.21 22.75 -26.54
C GLY A 58 4.34 23.43 -25.17
N LEU A 59 3.24 23.55 -24.44
CA LEU A 59 3.26 24.09 -23.07
C LEU A 59 4.07 23.16 -22.17
N SER A 60 5.09 23.72 -21.52
CA SER A 60 5.91 23.05 -20.53
C SER A 60 5.60 23.56 -19.12
N GLY A 61 6.23 22.96 -18.10
CA GLY A 61 6.05 23.40 -16.72
C GLY A 61 6.47 24.85 -16.45
N ILE A 62 7.33 25.45 -17.27
CA ILE A 62 7.74 26.86 -17.11
C ILE A 62 6.66 27.85 -17.58
N ASP A 63 5.80 27.40 -18.49
CA ASP A 63 4.71 28.20 -19.07
C ASP A 63 3.47 28.20 -18.15
N ILE A 64 3.45 27.28 -17.18
CA ILE A 64 2.37 27.11 -16.22
C ILE A 64 2.82 27.68 -14.88
N ARG A 65 2.04 28.63 -14.35
CA ARG A 65 2.31 29.18 -13.03
C ARG A 65 2.21 28.08 -11.96
N THR A 66 3.19 28.01 -11.07
CA THR A 66 3.22 27.00 -10.01
C THR A 66 1.97 27.07 -9.13
N ASN A 67 1.42 25.91 -8.78
CA ASN A 67 0.24 25.73 -7.92
C ASN A 67 -1.07 26.33 -8.46
N THR A 68 -1.20 26.56 -9.78
CA THR A 68 -2.46 27.05 -10.36
C THR A 68 -3.34 25.98 -10.97
N LEU A 69 -2.78 24.82 -11.33
CA LEU A 69 -3.57 23.69 -11.81
C LEU A 69 -4.27 23.01 -10.63
N THR A 70 -5.58 22.87 -10.74
CA THR A 70 -6.46 22.21 -9.77
C THR A 70 -7.08 20.95 -10.39
N GLY A 71 -7.80 20.15 -9.61
CA GLY A 71 -8.55 19.01 -10.15
C GLY A 71 -9.62 19.40 -11.18
N ALA A 72 -10.08 20.66 -11.20
CA ALA A 72 -11.01 21.12 -12.23
C ALA A 72 -10.35 21.29 -13.61
N ASP A 73 -9.02 21.49 -13.64
CA ASP A 73 -8.25 21.72 -14.86
C ASP A 73 -7.69 20.43 -15.46
N ILE A 74 -7.72 19.33 -14.70
CA ILE A 74 -7.07 18.06 -15.02
C ILE A 74 -8.13 16.96 -15.14
N GLN A 75 -8.14 16.23 -16.26
CA GLN A 75 -8.99 15.05 -16.39
C GLN A 75 -8.31 13.83 -15.78
N GLU A 76 -8.44 13.62 -14.47
CA GLU A 76 -7.63 12.65 -13.72
C GLU A 76 -7.78 11.21 -14.22
N GLY A 77 -8.94 10.84 -14.77
CA GLY A 77 -9.18 9.50 -15.34
C GLY A 77 -8.33 9.16 -16.57
N THR A 78 -7.64 10.16 -17.16
CA THR A 78 -6.71 9.97 -18.28
C THR A 78 -5.25 9.81 -17.83
N LEU A 79 -4.96 10.08 -16.56
CA LEU A 79 -3.61 9.98 -16.03
C LEU A 79 -3.24 8.52 -15.78
N ALA A 80 -2.01 8.15 -16.16
CA ALA A 80 -1.42 6.91 -15.71
C ALA A 80 -1.09 6.97 -14.21
N LYS A 81 -0.83 5.80 -13.61
CA LYS A 81 -0.34 5.71 -12.24
C LYS A 81 0.94 6.53 -12.09
N VAL A 82 1.02 7.35 -11.04
CA VAL A 82 2.24 8.09 -10.70
C VAL A 82 3.35 7.08 -10.36
N PRO A 83 4.57 7.19 -10.91
CA PRO A 83 5.62 6.17 -10.78
C PRO A 83 5.96 5.74 -9.34
N ASN A 84 5.77 6.62 -8.36
CA ASN A 84 6.04 6.35 -6.95
C ASN A 84 4.77 6.19 -6.10
N ALA A 85 3.60 6.00 -6.72
CA ALA A 85 2.33 5.89 -5.98
C ALA A 85 2.28 4.65 -5.07
N ASP A 86 3.06 3.62 -5.35
CA ASP A 86 3.15 2.41 -4.52
C ASP A 86 4.24 2.49 -3.45
N LEU A 87 5.04 3.56 -3.46
CA LEU A 87 6.19 3.68 -2.58
C LEU A 87 5.87 4.61 -1.41
N LEU A 88 6.21 4.18 -0.20
CA LEU A 88 6.24 5.03 0.99
C LEU A 88 7.71 5.15 1.42
N ASP A 89 8.27 6.36 1.33
CA ASP A 89 9.71 6.64 1.57
C ASP A 89 10.66 5.77 0.73
N GLY A 90 10.25 5.43 -0.49
CA GLY A 90 11.02 4.59 -1.41
C GLY A 90 10.88 3.08 -1.16
N LEU A 91 10.07 2.67 -0.19
CA LEU A 91 9.74 1.27 0.08
C LEU A 91 8.41 0.91 -0.53
N ASP A 92 8.33 -0.26 -1.15
CA ASP A 92 7.07 -0.80 -1.67
C ASP A 92 6.05 -0.95 -0.53
N SER A 93 4.85 -0.41 -0.74
CA SER A 93 3.77 -0.40 0.25
C SER A 93 3.34 -1.80 0.71
N SER A 94 3.55 -2.84 -0.10
CA SER A 94 3.32 -4.23 0.32
C SER A 94 4.27 -4.67 1.44
N GLY A 95 5.45 -4.06 1.56
CA GLY A 95 6.41 -4.31 2.63
C GLY A 95 5.96 -3.83 4.01
N PHE A 96 4.94 -2.98 4.11
CA PHE A 96 4.40 -2.54 5.41
C PHE A 96 3.34 -3.51 5.96
N VAL A 97 2.59 -4.17 5.08
CA VAL A 97 1.71 -5.29 5.46
C VAL A 97 2.54 -6.52 5.83
N ALA A 98 3.78 -6.60 5.32
CA ALA A 98 4.77 -7.62 5.62
C ALA A 98 5.98 -7.05 6.40
N GLY A 99 5.74 -6.26 7.46
CA GLY A 99 6.78 -5.99 8.46
C GLY A 99 7.43 -7.30 8.96
N PRO A 100 8.52 -7.28 9.75
CA PRO A 100 9.19 -8.53 10.17
C PRO A 100 8.25 -9.52 10.87
N GLY A 101 7.16 -9.02 11.44
CA GLY A 101 6.12 -9.85 12.03
C GLY A 101 5.18 -10.50 11.01
N ALA A 102 4.69 -11.69 11.34
CA ALA A 102 3.67 -12.40 10.58
C ALA A 102 2.39 -12.52 11.43
N PHE A 103 1.24 -12.60 10.77
CA PHE A 103 -0.03 -12.88 11.43
C PHE A 103 -0.61 -14.16 10.83
N ASP A 104 -0.64 -15.22 11.63
CA ASP A 104 -1.14 -16.53 11.24
C ASP A 104 -2.46 -16.83 11.96
N MET A 105 -3.39 -17.50 11.30
CA MET A 105 -4.68 -17.87 11.88
C MET A 105 -5.13 -19.26 11.48
N GLY A 106 -5.80 -19.94 12.40
CA GLY A 106 -6.31 -21.29 12.20
C GLY A 106 -7.61 -21.50 12.98
N ALA A 107 -8.51 -22.29 12.43
CA ALA A 107 -9.73 -22.69 13.12
C ALA A 107 -10.12 -24.11 12.73
N LEU A 108 -10.66 -24.85 13.68
CA LEU A 108 -11.02 -26.25 13.49
C LEU A 108 -12.27 -26.62 14.29
N ALA A 109 -13.12 -27.46 13.69
CA ALA A 109 -14.22 -28.13 14.36
C ALA A 109 -13.92 -29.64 14.42
N LEU A 110 -13.92 -30.19 15.63
CA LEU A 110 -13.54 -31.58 15.89
C LEU A 110 -14.70 -32.36 16.52
N PRO A 111 -14.99 -33.59 16.07
CA PRO A 111 -15.96 -34.45 16.75
C PRO A 111 -15.44 -34.86 18.14
N SER A 112 -16.37 -35.11 19.07
CA SER A 112 -16.09 -35.64 20.41
C SER A 112 -16.35 -37.16 20.50
N PRO A 113 -15.42 -37.97 21.03
CA PRO A 113 -14.00 -37.66 21.27
C PRO A 113 -13.20 -37.53 19.98
N SER A 114 -12.13 -36.73 19.99
CA SER A 114 -11.07 -36.86 18.98
C SER A 114 -10.14 -38.02 19.32
N THR A 115 -9.68 -38.78 18.31
CA THR A 115 -8.76 -39.91 18.52
C THR A 115 -7.33 -39.46 18.86
N TYR A 116 -6.93 -38.31 18.31
CA TYR A 116 -5.63 -37.67 18.52
C TYR A 116 -5.85 -36.17 18.63
N TRP A 117 -4.81 -35.43 19.02
CA TRP A 117 -4.80 -34.00 18.84
C TRP A 117 -4.62 -33.67 17.35
N TYR A 118 -5.20 -32.56 16.90
CA TYR A 118 -5.09 -32.08 15.52
C TYR A 118 -4.39 -30.72 15.50
N PRO A 119 -3.42 -30.48 14.58
CA PRO A 119 -2.81 -29.17 14.42
C PRO A 119 -3.84 -28.18 13.90
N VAL A 120 -3.88 -27.00 14.51
CA VAL A 120 -4.76 -25.89 14.15
C VAL A 120 -3.97 -24.77 13.50
N LEU A 121 -2.76 -24.52 13.99
CA LEU A 121 -1.87 -23.47 13.53
C LEU A 121 -0.42 -23.91 13.62
N GLU A 122 0.41 -23.53 12.65
CA GLU A 122 1.87 -23.67 12.71
C GLU A 122 2.52 -22.34 12.33
N THR A 123 3.45 -21.88 13.16
CA THR A 123 4.26 -20.69 12.87
C THR A 123 5.63 -21.11 12.33
N ALA A 124 6.27 -20.27 11.51
CA ALA A 124 7.54 -20.62 10.85
C ALA A 124 8.80 -20.27 11.67
N ASP A 125 8.78 -19.15 12.40
CA ASP A 125 9.92 -18.66 13.19
C ASP A 125 9.44 -17.60 14.21
N PRO A 126 9.29 -17.92 15.51
CA PRO A 126 9.49 -19.23 16.12
C PRO A 126 8.64 -20.35 15.50
N ALA A 127 9.20 -21.55 15.36
CA ALA A 127 8.50 -22.73 14.85
C ALA A 127 7.74 -23.45 15.98
N VAL A 128 6.44 -23.20 16.07
CA VAL A 128 5.56 -23.76 17.10
C VAL A 128 4.28 -24.24 16.43
N THR A 129 3.86 -25.46 16.77
CA THR A 129 2.54 -25.97 16.38
C THR A 129 1.58 -25.86 17.55
N VAL A 130 0.40 -25.30 17.30
CA VAL A 130 -0.72 -25.27 18.24
C VAL A 130 -1.79 -26.21 17.73
N GLY A 131 -2.18 -27.15 18.57
CA GLY A 131 -3.20 -28.14 18.28
C GLY A 131 -4.26 -28.23 19.36
N TYR A 132 -5.27 -29.06 19.10
CA TYR A 132 -6.35 -29.30 20.05
C TYR A 132 -6.82 -30.76 20.05
N GLU A 133 -7.17 -31.24 21.24
CA GLU A 133 -7.81 -32.53 21.47
C GLU A 133 -9.17 -32.31 22.16
N CYS A 134 -10.23 -32.72 21.48
CA CYS A 134 -11.61 -32.65 21.96
C CYS A 134 -11.89 -33.86 22.87
N PRO A 135 -12.30 -33.65 24.14
CA PRO A 135 -12.48 -34.74 25.10
C PRO A 135 -13.70 -35.59 24.73
N GLY A 136 -13.76 -36.82 25.25
CA GLY A 136 -14.92 -37.70 25.05
C GLY A 136 -16.13 -37.37 25.90
N ASP A 137 -15.92 -36.67 27.02
CA ASP A 137 -16.98 -36.07 27.80
C ASP A 137 -16.85 -34.55 27.67
N LEU A 138 -17.84 -33.92 27.02
CA LEU A 138 -17.84 -32.48 26.76
C LEU A 138 -18.03 -31.62 28.02
N ALA A 139 -18.34 -32.23 29.17
CA ALA A 139 -18.31 -31.56 30.46
C ALA A 139 -16.88 -31.45 31.06
N GLN A 140 -15.92 -32.22 30.55
CA GLN A 140 -14.52 -32.16 30.95
C GLN A 140 -13.75 -31.14 30.12
N ASN A 141 -12.54 -30.78 30.57
CA ASN A 141 -11.66 -29.88 29.84
C ASN A 141 -11.10 -30.56 28.58
N GLY A 142 -11.01 -29.79 27.48
CA GLY A 142 -10.21 -30.16 26.33
C GLY A 142 -8.73 -29.92 26.58
N ARG A 143 -7.88 -30.27 25.61
CA ARG A 143 -6.44 -30.02 25.69
C ARG A 143 -5.98 -29.19 24.51
N ILE A 144 -5.39 -28.04 24.80
CA ILE A 144 -4.57 -27.29 23.85
C ILE A 144 -3.17 -27.91 23.89
N VAL A 145 -2.65 -28.24 22.73
CA VAL A 145 -1.37 -28.92 22.56
C VAL A 145 -0.40 -27.94 21.94
N PHE A 146 0.75 -27.74 22.58
CA PHE A 146 1.87 -26.99 22.02
C PHE A 146 2.98 -27.98 21.67
N GLU A 147 3.53 -27.87 20.47
CA GLU A 147 4.70 -28.61 20.05
C GLU A 147 5.82 -27.64 19.68
N ASN A 148 6.98 -27.80 20.32
CA ASN A 148 8.16 -26.99 20.02
C ASN A 148 8.94 -27.59 18.85
N ASN A 149 8.74 -27.07 17.65
CA ASN A 149 9.45 -27.53 16.45
C ASN A 149 10.83 -26.86 16.27
N MET A 150 11.29 -26.07 17.25
CA MET A 150 12.61 -25.45 17.22
C MET A 150 13.71 -26.42 17.65
N ASP A 151 14.93 -26.13 17.20
CA ASP A 151 16.16 -26.81 17.63
C ASP A 151 16.70 -26.33 18.99
N GLN A 152 15.97 -25.42 19.65
CA GLN A 152 16.30 -24.86 20.96
C GLN A 152 15.08 -24.85 21.88
N ALA A 153 15.33 -24.71 23.18
CA ALA A 153 14.28 -24.58 24.18
C ALA A 153 13.51 -23.25 24.00
N ILE A 154 12.23 -23.29 24.30
CA ILE A 154 11.33 -22.13 24.28
C ILE A 154 10.69 -21.94 25.66
N ASN A 155 10.34 -20.70 25.97
CA ASN A 155 9.62 -20.36 27.20
C ASN A 155 8.20 -19.95 26.83
N VAL A 156 7.21 -20.63 27.39
CA VAL A 156 5.79 -20.35 27.18
C VAL A 156 5.21 -19.75 28.45
N PHE A 157 4.72 -18.52 28.33
CA PHE A 157 3.94 -17.85 29.36
C PHE A 157 2.46 -17.95 28.97
N VAL A 158 1.59 -18.26 29.93
CA VAL A 158 0.14 -18.36 29.69
C VAL A 158 -0.60 -17.46 30.67
N ASP A 159 -1.60 -16.75 30.16
CA ASP A 159 -2.52 -15.97 30.94
C ASP A 159 -3.96 -16.26 30.49
N ASN A 160 -4.86 -16.33 31.47
CA ASN A 160 -6.29 -16.53 31.30
C ASN A 160 -7.12 -15.42 31.95
N GLY A 161 -6.48 -14.27 32.24
CA GLY A 161 -7.08 -13.14 32.95
C GLY A 161 -7.10 -13.30 34.47
N SER A 162 -6.42 -14.31 35.02
CA SER A 162 -6.27 -14.49 36.46
C SER A 162 -5.07 -13.71 37.03
N GLU A 163 -4.97 -13.63 38.36
CA GLU A 163 -3.86 -12.90 39.01
C GLU A 163 -2.49 -13.59 38.86
N ASN A 164 -2.45 -14.86 38.44
CA ASN A 164 -1.22 -15.65 38.36
C ASN A 164 -1.05 -16.21 36.94
N ALA A 165 -0.15 -15.59 36.18
CA ALA A 165 0.29 -16.15 34.90
C ALA A 165 1.05 -17.48 35.11
N GLY A 166 0.82 -18.43 34.21
CA GLY A 166 1.54 -19.68 34.15
C GLY A 166 2.85 -19.55 33.36
N TYR A 167 3.78 -20.47 33.63
CA TYR A 167 5.05 -20.57 32.92
C TYR A 167 5.40 -22.04 32.68
N GLN A 168 5.82 -22.34 31.47
CA GLN A 168 6.36 -23.64 31.07
C GLN A 168 7.58 -23.42 30.17
N GLN A 169 8.70 -24.06 30.51
CA GLN A 169 9.81 -24.19 29.57
C GLN A 169 9.65 -25.51 28.79
N MET A 170 9.75 -25.45 27.47
CA MET A 170 9.72 -26.62 26.59
C MET A 170 11.10 -26.81 25.98
N SER A 171 11.64 -28.02 26.04
CA SER A 171 12.87 -28.40 25.35
C SER A 171 12.68 -28.40 23.84
N ALA A 172 13.80 -28.46 23.12
CA ALA A 172 13.84 -28.51 21.66
C ALA A 172 13.26 -29.80 21.06
N ASN A 173 13.07 -29.80 19.74
CA ASN A 173 12.89 -30.96 18.86
C ASN A 173 11.62 -31.78 19.14
N GLY A 174 10.46 -31.12 19.08
CA GLY A 174 9.14 -31.74 19.15
C GLY A 174 8.67 -32.04 20.57
N GLU A 175 9.19 -31.34 21.59
CA GLU A 175 8.59 -31.46 22.93
C GLU A 175 7.14 -31.00 22.86
N VAL A 176 6.25 -31.82 23.42
CA VAL A 176 4.81 -31.56 23.48
C VAL A 176 4.41 -31.18 24.91
N TRP A 177 3.74 -30.04 25.04
CA TRP A 177 3.13 -29.58 26.28
C TRP A 177 1.62 -29.45 26.13
N ASN A 178 0.89 -29.77 27.20
CA ASN A 178 -0.57 -29.77 27.22
C ASN A 178 -1.08 -28.74 28.23
N HIS A 179 -1.91 -27.82 27.74
CA HIS A 179 -2.67 -26.92 28.58
C HIS A 179 -4.15 -27.30 28.55
N LEU A 180 -4.83 -27.22 29.70
CA LEU A 180 -6.26 -27.51 29.76
C LEU A 180 -7.07 -26.35 29.17
N ALA A 181 -8.15 -26.68 28.47
CA ALA A 181 -9.09 -25.71 27.92
C ALA A 181 -10.45 -25.89 28.58
N ALA A 182 -11.07 -24.80 29.06
CA ALA A 182 -12.34 -24.88 29.76
C ALA A 182 -13.52 -25.26 28.81
N PRO A 183 -14.46 -26.13 29.25
CA PRO A 183 -15.59 -26.56 28.41
C PRO A 183 -16.57 -25.43 28.08
N ALA A 184 -16.72 -24.46 28.98
CA ALA A 184 -17.57 -23.28 28.77
C ALA A 184 -16.95 -22.25 27.81
N GLY A 185 -15.71 -22.48 27.39
CA GLY A 185 -14.89 -21.58 26.64
C GLY A 185 -14.13 -20.59 27.51
N GLU A 186 -12.88 -20.37 27.13
CA GLU A 186 -11.92 -19.50 27.80
C GLU A 186 -11.05 -18.85 26.73
N HIS A 187 -10.74 -17.57 26.92
CA HIS A 187 -9.73 -16.88 26.13
C HIS A 187 -8.38 -17.09 26.81
N LEU A 188 -7.50 -17.81 26.14
CA LEU A 188 -6.15 -18.06 26.63
C LEU A 188 -5.16 -17.30 25.76
N VAL A 189 -4.27 -16.56 26.40
CA VAL A 189 -3.19 -15.83 25.75
C VAL A 189 -1.88 -16.51 26.13
N PHE A 190 -1.10 -16.87 25.13
CA PHE A 190 0.21 -17.49 25.29
C PHE A 190 1.27 -16.61 24.66
N HIS A 191 2.33 -16.30 25.39
CA HIS A 191 3.51 -15.67 24.82
C HIS A 191 4.64 -16.70 24.79
N VAL A 192 5.11 -17.03 23.59
CA VAL A 192 6.23 -17.95 23.41
C VAL A 192 7.47 -17.15 23.07
N GLN A 193 8.47 -17.20 23.94
CA GLN A 193 9.76 -16.54 23.75
C GLN A 193 10.81 -17.57 23.36
N VAL A 194 11.62 -17.20 22.37
CA VAL A 194 12.81 -17.95 21.93
C VAL A 194 14.05 -17.09 22.17
N GLY A 195 15.24 -17.69 22.22
CA GLY A 195 16.49 -16.95 22.42
C GLY A 195 16.63 -15.76 21.46
N GLY A 196 16.96 -14.57 22.01
CA GLY A 196 17.04 -13.32 21.25
C GLY A 196 15.78 -12.44 21.38
N PRO A 197 15.50 -11.55 20.41
CA PRO A 197 14.35 -10.64 20.44
C PRO A 197 13.04 -11.26 19.88
N LYS A 198 13.06 -12.55 19.52
CA LYS A 198 11.95 -13.22 18.85
C LYS A 198 10.93 -13.74 19.83
N PHE A 199 9.66 -13.49 19.55
CA PHE A 199 8.55 -14.09 20.30
C PHE A 199 7.31 -14.23 19.41
N VAL A 200 6.37 -15.07 19.82
CA VAL A 200 5.04 -15.15 19.22
C VAL A 200 3.99 -15.01 20.30
N ALA A 201 3.03 -14.12 20.07
CA ALA A 201 1.83 -13.99 20.90
C ALA A 201 0.72 -14.80 20.24
N ILE A 202 0.19 -15.79 20.95
CA ILE A 202 -0.80 -16.75 20.47
C ILE A 202 -2.05 -16.57 21.32
N GLU A 203 -3.18 -16.34 20.68
CA GLU A 203 -4.48 -16.27 21.33
C GLU A 203 -5.31 -17.47 20.90
N VAL A 204 -5.90 -18.15 21.88
CA VAL A 204 -6.70 -19.35 21.67
C VAL A 204 -8.08 -19.16 22.28
N PHE A 205 -9.10 -19.48 21.50
CA PHE A 205 -10.47 -19.63 21.95
C PHE A 205 -10.93 -21.04 21.60
N SER A 206 -11.48 -21.75 22.58
CA SER A 206 -12.14 -23.03 22.32
C SER A 206 -13.49 -23.09 23.02
N VAL A 207 -14.41 -23.92 22.52
CA VAL A 207 -15.73 -24.12 23.13
C VAL A 207 -16.23 -25.53 22.85
N HIS A 208 -16.86 -26.14 23.85
CA HIS A 208 -17.53 -27.44 23.71
C HIS A 208 -19.01 -27.24 23.40
N ARG A 209 -19.51 -27.96 22.40
CA ARG A 209 -20.90 -27.84 21.95
C ARG A 209 -21.63 -29.15 22.14
N VAL A 210 -22.23 -29.31 23.33
CA VAL A 210 -22.97 -30.52 23.72
C VAL A 210 -24.09 -30.87 22.74
N ALA A 211 -24.77 -29.87 22.18
CA ALA A 211 -25.88 -30.08 21.24
C ALA A 211 -25.45 -30.73 19.91
N THR A 212 -24.20 -30.54 19.49
CA THR A 212 -23.67 -31.03 18.21
C THR A 212 -22.55 -32.06 18.39
N ASN A 213 -22.20 -32.40 19.64
CA ASN A 213 -21.17 -33.36 19.99
C ASN A 213 -19.80 -33.05 19.35
N ASP A 214 -19.44 -31.77 19.32
CA ASP A 214 -18.19 -31.26 18.73
C ASP A 214 -17.52 -30.19 19.61
N CYS A 215 -16.22 -29.98 19.38
CA CYS A 215 -15.45 -28.87 19.92
C CYS A 215 -15.02 -27.94 18.80
N HIS A 216 -15.06 -26.63 19.04
CA HIS A 216 -14.56 -25.63 18.10
C HIS A 216 -13.38 -24.94 18.72
N ILE A 217 -12.32 -24.73 17.95
CA ILE A 217 -11.15 -23.96 18.35
C ILE A 217 -10.79 -22.95 17.26
N GLN A 218 -10.39 -21.77 17.69
CA GLN A 218 -9.78 -20.74 16.87
C GLN A 218 -8.48 -20.30 17.53
N VAL A 219 -7.43 -20.16 16.73
CA VAL A 219 -6.11 -19.75 17.14
C VAL A 219 -5.63 -18.64 16.22
N THR A 220 -5.08 -17.57 16.79
CA THR A 220 -4.38 -16.52 16.06
C THR A 220 -2.99 -16.34 16.65
N ALA A 221 -1.98 -16.15 15.81
CA ALA A 221 -0.63 -15.87 16.24
C ALA A 221 -0.11 -14.59 15.59
N THR A 222 0.46 -13.72 16.43
CA THR A 222 1.25 -12.57 16.00
C THR A 222 2.71 -12.89 16.26
N VAL A 223 3.45 -13.14 15.19
CA VAL A 223 4.86 -13.49 15.20
C VAL A 223 5.68 -12.20 15.18
N HIS A 224 6.69 -12.10 16.02
CA HIS A 224 7.67 -11.02 16.03
C HIS A 224 9.07 -11.61 15.79
N ARG A 225 9.68 -11.23 14.66
CA ARG A 225 11.00 -11.71 14.22
C ARG A 225 12.10 -10.69 14.46
#